data_AF-A0A1M7QUW8-F1
#
_entry.id   AF-A0A1M7QUW8-F1
#
_cell.length_a   1.000
_cell.length_b   1.000
_cell.length_c   1.000
_cell.angle_alpha   90.00
_cell.angle_beta   90.00
_cell.angle_gamma   90.00
#
_symmetry.space_group_name_H-M   'P 1'
#
loop_
_entity.id
_entity.type
_entity.pdbx_description
1 polymer ?
#
loop_
_entity_poly.entity_id
_entity_poly.type
_entity_poly.pdbx_seq_one_letter_code
_entity_poly.pdbx_strand_id
1 'polypeptide(L)'
;MNRILKKIGLVFFLATMQLLTSCSKTEDPVPEADYFMKFKVNGDWVNYPVGEFHSVVFFYDSNSGLYSALIQALGPGSTGTSDFFSITLWSEAALEEKTYRLQEGVRAYENVFLPSLNFTRSDLQGNMYNAVLLRQNYPNISIPDEGSLTLTHIGSDLIEGTFEANLYGPISATTGRGNEELKVTEGSFRMKLIVNIP
;
A
#
# COMPACT_ATOMS: atom_id res chain seq x y z
N MET A 1 -75.01 0.50 18.19
CA MET A 1 -74.25 0.07 17.00
C MET A 1 -73.03 0.94 16.64
N ASN A 2 -72.81 2.12 17.24
CA ASN A 2 -71.75 3.07 16.82
C ASN A 2 -70.37 2.94 17.52
N ARG A 3 -70.23 2.13 18.58
CA ARG A 3 -68.96 1.99 19.33
C ARG A 3 -68.07 0.84 18.83
N ILE A 4 -68.64 -0.19 18.22
CA ILE A 4 -67.91 -1.38 17.75
C ILE A 4 -67.23 -1.09 16.40
N LEU A 5 -67.92 -0.41 15.48
CA LEU A 5 -67.33 0.02 14.20
C LEU A 5 -66.12 0.96 14.38
N LYS A 6 -66.14 1.85 15.38
CA LYS A 6 -65.01 2.76 15.67
C LYS A 6 -63.76 2.01 16.17
N LYS A 7 -63.94 0.90 16.89
CA LYS A 7 -62.81 0.09 17.37
C LYS A 7 -62.20 -0.76 16.25
N ILE A 8 -63.02 -1.27 15.34
CA ILE A 8 -62.54 -2.03 14.16
C ILE A 8 -61.79 -1.10 13.20
N GLY A 9 -62.29 0.12 12.96
CA GLY A 9 -61.62 1.10 12.13
C GLY A 9 -60.25 1.55 12.68
N LEU A 10 -60.12 1.71 14.00
CA LEU A 10 -58.85 2.07 14.63
C LEU A 10 -57.80 0.96 14.52
N VAL A 11 -58.21 -0.30 14.66
CA VAL A 11 -57.31 -1.46 14.53
C VAL A 11 -56.85 -1.63 13.08
N PHE A 12 -57.73 -1.42 12.11
CA PHE A 12 -57.38 -1.47 10.68
C PHE A 12 -56.44 -0.32 10.28
N PHE A 13 -56.62 0.87 10.86
CA PHE A 13 -55.73 2.01 10.64
C PHE A 13 -54.36 1.81 11.29
N LEU A 14 -54.29 1.20 12.48
CA LEU A 14 -53.01 0.88 13.14
C LEU A 14 -52.24 -0.23 12.40
N ALA A 15 -52.94 -1.24 11.87
CA ALA A 15 -52.32 -2.34 11.13
C ALA A 15 -51.79 -1.91 9.75
N THR A 16 -52.43 -0.94 9.10
CA THR A 16 -51.97 -0.40 7.80
C THR A 16 -50.81 0.57 7.95
N MET A 17 -50.69 1.26 9.09
CA MET A 17 -49.59 2.18 9.35
C MET A 17 -48.26 1.46 9.69
N GLN A 18 -48.30 0.21 10.15
CA GLN A 18 -47.11 -0.63 10.39
C GLN A 18 -46.51 -1.26 9.12
N LEU A 19 -47.26 -1.26 8.01
CA LEU A 19 -46.78 -1.80 6.72
C LEU A 19 -45.97 -0.77 5.90
N LEU A 20 -46.00 0.51 6.27
CA LEU A 20 -45.29 1.58 5.55
C LEU A 20 -43.93 1.95 6.16
N THR A 21 -43.55 1.40 7.31
CA THR A 21 -42.25 1.67 7.96
C THR A 21 -41.18 0.60 7.69
N SER A 22 -41.46 -0.38 6.83
CA SER A 22 -40.52 -1.48 6.52
C SER A 22 -39.87 -1.37 5.13
N CYS A 23 -39.41 -0.18 4.77
CA CYS A 23 -38.50 0.04 3.64
C CYS A 23 -37.53 1.18 3.96
N SER A 24 -36.83 1.08 5.09
CA SER A 24 -35.48 1.63 5.11
C SER A 24 -34.66 0.78 4.15
N LYS A 25 -34.27 1.34 3.01
CA LYS A 25 -33.12 0.83 2.25
C LYS A 25 -31.95 0.88 3.24
N THR A 26 -31.68 -0.23 3.91
CA THR A 26 -30.34 -0.52 4.39
C THR A 26 -29.49 -0.46 3.14
N GLU A 27 -28.67 0.58 3.05
CA GLU A 27 -27.46 0.50 2.24
C GLU A 27 -26.82 -0.81 2.64
N ASP A 28 -26.75 -1.77 1.71
CA ASP A 28 -25.98 -2.98 1.94
C ASP A 28 -24.61 -2.52 2.45
N PRO A 29 -24.11 -3.04 3.58
CA PRO A 29 -22.79 -2.66 4.05
C PRO A 29 -21.84 -2.93 2.88
N VAL A 30 -21.20 -1.86 2.40
CA VAL A 30 -20.12 -1.97 1.43
C VAL A 30 -19.17 -3.03 2.00
N PRO A 31 -18.87 -4.11 1.26
CA PRO A 31 -17.94 -5.11 1.77
C PRO A 31 -16.68 -4.38 2.22
N GLU A 32 -16.31 -4.48 3.50
CA GLU A 32 -15.02 -3.97 3.95
C GLU A 32 -13.98 -4.67 3.08
N ALA A 33 -13.37 -3.92 2.16
CA ALA A 33 -12.25 -4.44 1.41
C ALA A 33 -11.14 -4.62 2.44
N ASP A 34 -10.79 -5.87 2.76
CA ASP A 34 -9.68 -6.18 3.65
C ASP A 34 -8.38 -5.64 3.01
N TYR A 35 -8.02 -4.40 3.31
CA TYR A 35 -6.76 -3.81 2.88
C TYR A 35 -5.63 -4.33 3.77
N PHE A 36 -4.52 -4.70 3.17
CA PHE A 36 -3.39 -5.27 3.88
C PHE A 36 -2.06 -5.03 3.17
N MET A 37 -1.00 -5.16 3.94
CA MET A 37 0.33 -5.52 3.43
C MET A 37 0.85 -6.68 4.28
N LYS A 38 1.14 -7.81 3.63
CA LYS A 38 1.70 -8.99 4.30
C LYS A 38 2.95 -9.45 3.58
N PHE A 39 3.94 -9.84 4.35
CA PHE A 39 5.21 -10.26 3.79
C PHE A 39 5.97 -11.20 4.72
N LYS A 40 6.82 -12.03 4.14
CA LYS A 40 7.65 -12.99 4.86
C LYS A 40 9.07 -12.47 4.98
N VAL A 41 9.55 -12.27 6.20
CA VAL A 41 10.94 -11.87 6.48
C VAL A 41 11.68 -13.01 7.13
N ASN A 42 12.80 -13.41 6.54
CA ASN A 42 13.69 -14.46 7.08
C ASN A 42 12.94 -15.77 7.45
N GLY A 43 11.80 -16.04 6.80
CA GLY A 43 10.95 -17.20 7.06
C GLY A 43 9.65 -16.90 7.81
N ASP A 44 9.57 -15.79 8.53
CA ASP A 44 8.43 -15.46 9.39
C ASP A 44 7.46 -14.48 8.74
N TRP A 45 6.16 -14.72 8.91
CA TRP A 45 5.12 -13.83 8.38
C TRP A 45 4.94 -12.58 9.24
N VAL A 46 4.94 -11.43 8.57
CA VAL A 46 4.55 -10.13 9.07
C VAL A 46 3.27 -9.71 8.37
N ASN A 47 2.28 -9.24 9.13
CA ASN A 47 1.02 -8.75 8.61
C ASN A 47 0.74 -7.35 9.15
N TYR A 48 0.62 -6.39 8.25
CA TYR A 48 0.21 -5.04 8.56
C TYR A 48 -1.23 -4.84 8.08
N PRO A 49 -2.20 -4.75 9.01
CA PRO A 49 -3.56 -4.36 8.65
C PRO A 49 -3.53 -2.92 8.16
N VAL A 50 -4.08 -2.67 6.98
CA VAL A 50 -4.09 -1.33 6.39
C VAL A 50 -5.47 -0.73 6.55
N GLY A 51 -5.56 0.43 7.19
CA GLY A 51 -6.78 1.25 7.14
C GLY A 51 -6.85 2.11 5.87
N GLU A 52 -8.00 2.70 5.60
CA GLU A 52 -8.22 3.60 4.43
C GLU A 52 -7.24 4.77 4.31
N PHE A 53 -6.60 5.16 5.43
CA PHE A 53 -5.65 6.26 5.49
C PHE A 53 -4.24 5.90 5.01
N HIS A 54 -3.92 4.62 4.81
CA HIS A 54 -2.69 4.24 4.10
C HIS A 54 -3.01 4.00 2.62
N SER A 55 -3.21 5.09 1.90
CA SER A 55 -3.44 5.05 0.46
C SER A 55 -2.12 4.98 -0.31
N VAL A 56 -2.11 4.23 -1.39
CA VAL A 56 -1.09 4.37 -2.43
C VAL A 56 -1.39 5.64 -3.21
N VAL A 57 -0.40 6.50 -3.36
CA VAL A 57 -0.53 7.76 -4.11
C VAL A 57 0.23 7.64 -5.42
N PHE A 58 -0.47 7.77 -6.54
CA PHE A 58 0.17 7.97 -7.84
C PHE A 58 0.28 9.45 -8.13
N PHE A 59 1.48 9.92 -8.46
CA PHE A 59 1.71 11.30 -8.84
C PHE A 59 2.73 11.40 -9.97
N TYR A 60 2.64 12.51 -10.72
CA TYR A 60 3.61 12.89 -11.74
C TYR A 60 4.40 14.10 -11.26
N ASP A 61 5.72 14.00 -11.19
CA ASP A 61 6.60 15.13 -10.89
C ASP A 61 7.06 15.77 -12.20
N SER A 62 6.50 16.94 -12.51
CA SER A 62 6.84 17.69 -13.72
C SER A 62 8.29 18.19 -13.76
N ASN A 63 8.98 18.28 -12.61
CA ASN A 63 10.37 18.74 -12.59
C ASN A 63 11.34 17.64 -13.03
N SER A 64 11.09 16.39 -12.61
CA SER A 64 11.91 15.23 -12.99
C SER A 64 11.40 14.53 -14.25
N GLY A 65 10.13 14.72 -14.61
CA GLY A 65 9.46 14.02 -15.70
C GLY A 65 9.08 12.58 -15.36
N LEU A 66 9.04 12.23 -14.07
CA LEU A 66 8.80 10.87 -13.59
C LEU A 66 7.40 10.68 -13.01
N TYR A 67 6.84 9.51 -13.27
CA TYR A 67 5.70 8.97 -12.53
C TYR A 67 6.22 8.27 -11.28
N SER A 68 5.52 8.43 -10.17
CA SER A 68 5.92 7.83 -8.91
C SER A 68 4.73 7.29 -8.12
N ALA A 69 5.02 6.25 -7.33
CA ALA A 69 4.10 5.72 -6.34
C ALA A 69 4.82 5.52 -5.00
N LEU A 70 4.10 5.79 -3.91
CA LEU A 70 4.47 5.38 -2.57
C LEU A 70 3.48 4.35 -2.06
N ILE A 71 3.96 3.15 -1.76
CA ILE A 71 3.20 2.06 -1.14
C ILE A 71 3.77 1.89 0.26
N GLN A 72 3.00 2.20 1.30
CA GLN A 72 3.47 2.17 2.69
C GLN A 72 2.42 1.58 3.61
N ALA A 73 2.86 0.72 4.52
CA ALA A 73 2.04 0.24 5.62
C ALA A 73 2.80 0.41 6.94
N LEU A 74 2.06 0.81 7.97
CA LEU A 74 2.54 0.93 9.34
C LEU A 74 2.04 -0.27 10.13
N GLY A 75 2.94 -0.89 10.91
CA GLY A 75 2.58 -1.98 11.79
C GLY A 75 1.77 -1.52 13.01
N PRO A 76 1.08 -2.45 13.70
CA PRO A 76 0.33 -2.13 14.92
C PRO A 76 1.23 -1.51 15.99
N GLY A 77 0.92 -0.29 16.42
CA GLY A 77 1.74 0.44 17.39
C GLY A 77 2.98 1.13 16.81
N SER A 78 3.10 1.18 15.48
CA SER A 78 4.11 2.00 14.79
C SER A 78 4.07 3.45 15.26
N THR A 79 5.26 4.04 15.40
CA THR A 79 5.46 5.46 15.72
C THR A 79 5.68 6.32 14.47
N GLY A 80 5.59 5.71 13.28
CA GLY A 80 6.04 6.32 12.02
C GLY A 80 7.55 6.23 11.79
N THR A 81 8.34 5.97 12.84
CA THR A 81 9.80 5.73 12.74
C THR A 81 10.20 4.28 13.02
N SER A 82 9.30 3.49 13.62
CA SER A 82 9.48 2.07 13.90
C SER A 82 8.35 1.25 13.27
N ASP A 83 8.63 -0.03 13.01
CA ASP A 83 7.66 -1.02 12.52
C ASP A 83 6.84 -0.56 11.30
N PHE A 84 7.53 -0.39 10.17
CA PHE A 84 6.87 -0.04 8.91
C PHE A 84 7.56 -0.71 7.72
N PHE A 85 6.84 -0.78 6.61
CA PHE A 85 7.38 -1.16 5.33
C PHE A 85 6.93 -0.17 4.26
N SER A 86 7.86 0.25 3.41
CA SER A 86 7.57 1.16 2.31
C SER A 86 8.28 0.75 1.04
N ILE A 87 7.58 0.89 -0.07
CA ILE A 87 8.07 0.74 -1.43
C ILE A 87 7.86 2.07 -2.14
N THR A 88 8.93 2.67 -2.63
CA THR A 88 8.84 3.80 -3.56
C THR A 88 9.12 3.29 -4.96
N LEU A 89 8.24 3.61 -5.90
CA LEU A 89 8.38 3.29 -7.31
C LEU A 89 8.57 4.59 -8.10
N TRP A 90 9.47 4.57 -9.06
CA TRP A 90 9.63 5.58 -10.10
C TRP A 90 9.61 4.94 -11.47
N SER A 91 9.03 5.65 -12.44
CA SER A 91 8.94 5.22 -13.82
C SER A 91 9.02 6.42 -14.76
N GLU A 92 9.71 6.26 -15.88
CA GLU A 92 9.74 7.24 -16.97
C GLU A 92 8.43 7.25 -17.79
N ALA A 93 7.60 6.22 -17.63
CA ALA A 93 6.28 6.09 -18.23
C ALA A 93 5.19 5.98 -17.16
N ALA A 94 3.94 6.20 -17.56
CA ALA A 94 2.79 5.98 -16.69
C ALA A 94 2.82 4.58 -16.05
N LEU A 95 2.39 4.49 -14.79
CA LEU A 95 2.41 3.23 -14.05
C LEU A 95 1.36 2.27 -14.61
N GLU A 96 1.83 1.08 -14.96
CA GLU A 96 1.05 -0.02 -15.55
C GLU A 96 1.22 -1.32 -14.76
N GLU A 97 0.30 -2.26 -14.98
CA GLU A 97 0.34 -3.62 -14.43
C GLU A 97 1.49 -4.41 -15.06
N LYS A 98 2.64 -4.44 -14.38
CA LYS A 98 3.84 -5.19 -14.78
C LYS A 98 4.77 -5.39 -13.59
N THR A 99 5.86 -6.11 -13.85
CA THR A 99 7.00 -6.20 -12.93
C THR A 99 7.96 -5.04 -13.16
N TYR A 100 8.26 -4.32 -12.10
CA TYR A 100 9.35 -3.35 -11.98
C TYR A 100 10.48 -4.00 -11.20
N ARG A 101 11.74 -3.67 -11.54
CA ARG A 101 12.92 -4.21 -10.87
C ARG A 101 13.82 -3.08 -10.41
N LEU A 102 14.29 -3.16 -9.17
CA LEU A 102 15.14 -2.13 -8.54
C LEU A 102 16.32 -1.72 -9.43
N GLN A 103 16.90 -2.72 -10.12
CA GLN A 103 18.10 -2.56 -10.93
C GLN A 103 17.82 -2.07 -12.37
N GLU A 104 16.55 -1.91 -12.75
CA GLU A 104 16.11 -1.17 -13.94
C GLU A 104 15.95 0.30 -13.55
N GLY A 105 17.06 1.02 -13.44
CA GLY A 105 17.01 2.41 -13.00
C GLY A 105 16.26 3.34 -13.96
N VAL A 106 15.92 4.52 -13.46
CA VAL A 106 15.22 5.59 -14.20
C VAL A 106 16.07 6.84 -14.25
N ARG A 107 15.96 7.58 -15.34
CA ARG A 107 16.59 8.90 -15.49
C ARG A 107 15.76 9.95 -14.77
N ALA A 108 16.24 10.36 -13.60
CA ALA A 108 15.72 11.49 -12.88
C ALA A 108 16.56 12.72 -13.21
N TYR A 109 15.96 13.79 -13.73
CA TYR A 109 16.71 15.00 -14.10
C TYR A 109 17.79 14.73 -15.17
N GLU A 110 18.47 15.76 -15.65
CA GLU A 110 19.33 15.65 -16.85
C GLU A 110 20.47 14.61 -16.72
N ASN A 111 20.99 14.39 -15.50
CA ASN A 111 22.19 13.55 -15.28
C ASN A 111 22.13 12.62 -14.06
N VAL A 112 20.96 12.41 -13.43
CA VAL A 112 20.84 11.51 -12.28
C VAL A 112 20.11 10.24 -12.71
N PHE A 113 20.64 9.09 -12.31
CA PHE A 113 20.01 7.81 -12.58
C PHE A 113 19.74 7.13 -11.24
N LEU A 114 18.45 6.99 -10.93
CA LEU A 114 17.96 6.46 -9.66
C LEU A 114 17.55 5.00 -9.86
N PRO A 115 17.58 4.15 -8.83
CA PRO A 115 16.83 2.89 -8.88
C PRO A 115 15.35 3.17 -9.16
N SER A 116 14.68 2.29 -9.91
CA SER A 116 13.22 2.43 -10.10
C SER A 116 12.43 2.03 -8.85
N LEU A 117 13.00 1.20 -7.98
CA LEU A 117 12.38 0.79 -6.72
C LEU A 117 13.31 1.09 -5.55
N ASN A 118 12.73 1.66 -4.50
CA ASN A 118 13.34 1.68 -3.18
C ASN A 118 12.48 0.88 -2.22
N PHE A 119 13.09 -0.08 -1.54
CA PHE A 119 12.45 -0.78 -0.44
C PHE A 119 13.05 -0.30 0.88
N THR A 120 12.21 -0.08 1.88
CA THR A 120 12.64 0.31 3.22
C THR A 120 11.75 -0.35 4.25
N ARG A 121 12.39 -0.89 5.29
CA ARG A 121 11.73 -1.47 6.45
C ARG A 121 12.35 -0.90 7.71
N SER A 122 11.52 -0.54 8.68
CA SER A 122 11.95 -0.37 10.08
C SER A 122 11.40 -1.52 10.90
N ASP A 123 12.22 -2.13 11.76
CA ASP A 123 11.75 -3.14 12.70
C ASP A 123 11.09 -2.52 13.95
N LEU A 124 10.65 -3.36 14.88
CA LEU A 124 10.01 -2.93 16.13
C LEU A 124 10.94 -2.07 17.02
N GLN A 125 12.26 -2.24 16.88
CA GLN A 125 13.27 -1.48 17.61
C GLN A 125 13.65 -0.17 16.91
N GLY A 126 13.14 0.06 15.70
CA GLY A 126 13.47 1.22 14.88
C GLY A 126 14.73 1.04 14.04
N ASN A 127 15.28 -0.18 13.93
CA ASN A 127 16.41 -0.44 13.05
C ASN A 127 15.94 -0.40 11.61
N MET A 128 16.65 0.40 10.80
CA MET A 128 16.33 0.63 9.41
C MET A 128 17.08 -0.32 8.50
N TYR A 129 16.37 -0.94 7.56
CA TYR A 129 16.89 -1.81 6.51
C TYR A 129 16.40 -1.30 5.16
N ASN A 130 17.24 -1.26 4.14
CA ASN A 130 16.84 -0.77 2.83
C ASN A 130 17.52 -1.48 1.66
N ALA A 131 16.88 -1.37 0.49
CA ALA A 131 17.47 -1.66 -0.81
C ALA A 131 17.21 -0.45 -1.70
N VAL A 132 18.27 0.32 -1.97
CA VAL A 132 18.20 1.65 -2.62
C VAL A 132 19.38 1.94 -3.54
N LEU A 133 20.34 1.01 -3.66
CA LEU A 133 21.52 1.24 -4.48
C LEU A 133 21.40 0.55 -5.84
N LEU A 134 21.67 1.32 -6.87
CA LEU A 134 21.70 0.86 -8.24
C LEU A 134 23.13 0.45 -8.63
N ARG A 135 23.35 -0.79 -9.08
CA ARG A 135 24.71 -1.33 -9.27
C ARG A 135 25.54 -0.51 -10.26
N GLN A 136 24.93 -0.04 -11.34
CA GLN A 136 25.64 0.74 -12.37
C GLN A 136 26.22 2.07 -11.87
N ASN A 137 25.71 2.62 -10.76
CA ASN A 137 26.24 3.85 -10.17
C ASN A 137 27.51 3.59 -9.33
N TYR A 138 27.81 2.33 -9.01
CA TYR A 138 28.91 1.92 -8.14
C TYR A 138 29.73 0.78 -8.79
N PRO A 139 30.37 1.01 -9.94
CA PRO A 139 31.00 -0.06 -10.73
C PRO A 139 32.14 -0.81 -10.02
N ASN A 140 32.73 -0.20 -8.98
CA ASN A 140 33.86 -0.75 -8.23
C ASN A 140 33.46 -1.39 -6.90
N ILE A 141 32.16 -1.45 -6.58
CA ILE A 141 31.64 -1.97 -5.31
C ILE A 141 30.57 -3.00 -5.62
N SER A 142 30.60 -4.13 -4.91
CA SER A 142 29.51 -5.10 -4.98
C SER A 142 28.27 -4.53 -4.30
N ILE A 143 27.20 -4.32 -5.08
CA ILE A 143 25.91 -3.86 -4.58
C ILE A 143 24.95 -5.04 -4.58
N PRO A 144 24.65 -5.63 -3.41
CA PRO A 144 23.80 -6.82 -3.31
C PRO A 144 22.30 -6.48 -3.22
N ASP A 145 21.92 -5.20 -3.30
CA ASP A 145 20.53 -4.76 -3.30
C ASP A 145 19.78 -5.38 -4.48
N GLU A 146 18.70 -6.09 -4.18
CA GLU A 146 17.77 -6.62 -5.17
C GLU A 146 16.35 -6.36 -4.72
N GLY A 147 15.45 -6.21 -5.69
CA GLY A 147 14.03 -6.16 -5.40
C GLY A 147 13.19 -6.14 -6.66
N SER A 148 11.99 -6.69 -6.55
CA SER A 148 10.99 -6.65 -7.60
C SER A 148 9.63 -6.32 -7.02
N LEU A 149 8.84 -5.57 -7.78
CA LEU A 149 7.46 -5.21 -7.48
C LEU A 149 6.63 -5.55 -8.72
N THR A 150 5.67 -6.44 -8.58
CA THR A 150 4.69 -6.72 -9.63
C THR A 150 3.37 -6.10 -9.26
N LEU A 151 2.94 -5.09 -10.02
CA LEU A 151 1.58 -4.56 -9.92
C LEU A 151 0.66 -5.52 -10.68
N THR A 152 -0.25 -6.16 -9.96
CA THR A 152 -1.15 -7.19 -10.53
C THR A 152 -2.53 -6.65 -10.84
N HIS A 153 -2.92 -5.55 -10.19
CA HIS A 153 -4.17 -4.86 -10.47
C HIS A 153 -4.04 -3.36 -10.15
N ILE A 154 -4.43 -2.50 -11.10
CA ILE A 154 -4.60 -1.06 -10.91
C ILE A 154 -6.04 -0.70 -11.27
N GLY A 155 -6.90 -0.59 -10.26
CA GLY A 155 -8.30 -0.19 -10.38
C GLY A 155 -8.51 1.32 -10.22
N SER A 156 -9.77 1.75 -10.14
CA SER A 156 -10.13 3.15 -9.91
C SER A 156 -9.86 3.63 -8.48
N ASP A 157 -9.94 2.73 -7.51
CA ASP A 157 -9.90 3.01 -6.07
C ASP A 157 -9.05 1.98 -5.29
N LEU A 158 -8.50 0.99 -5.99
CA LEU A 158 -7.75 -0.12 -5.42
C LEU A 158 -6.50 -0.39 -6.25
N ILE A 159 -5.44 -0.79 -5.58
CA ILE A 159 -4.23 -1.34 -6.20
C ILE A 159 -3.78 -2.61 -5.46
N GLU A 160 -3.31 -3.58 -6.23
CA GLU A 160 -2.78 -4.84 -5.73
C GLU A 160 -1.44 -5.17 -6.37
N GLY A 161 -0.61 -5.88 -5.63
CA GLY A 161 0.65 -6.37 -6.16
C GLY A 161 1.39 -7.30 -5.23
N THR A 162 2.49 -7.83 -5.75
CA THR A 162 3.43 -8.70 -5.04
C THR A 162 4.83 -8.12 -5.08
N PHE A 163 5.66 -8.48 -4.10
CA PHE A 163 7.03 -7.97 -4.04
C PHE A 163 7.97 -8.93 -3.31
N GLU A 164 9.25 -8.77 -3.61
CA GLU A 164 10.38 -9.43 -2.93
C GLU A 164 11.55 -8.44 -2.91
N ALA A 165 12.41 -8.54 -1.90
CA ALA A 165 13.58 -7.67 -1.77
C ALA A 165 14.66 -8.25 -0.85
N ASN A 166 15.91 -7.93 -1.15
CA ASN A 166 17.06 -8.15 -0.26
C ASN A 166 17.46 -6.80 0.34
N LEU A 167 17.05 -6.56 1.59
CA LEU A 167 17.35 -5.32 2.31
C LEU A 167 18.62 -5.47 3.13
N TYR A 168 19.34 -4.38 3.35
CA TYR A 168 20.54 -4.34 4.18
C TYR A 168 20.41 -3.29 5.28
N GLY A 169 20.80 -3.66 6.49
CA GLY A 169 20.70 -2.83 7.68
C GLY A 169 21.40 -3.48 8.87
N PRO A 170 21.14 -3.01 10.10
CA PRO A 170 20.67 -1.68 10.41
C PRO A 170 21.54 -0.61 9.73
N ILE A 171 20.94 0.45 9.19
CA ILE A 171 21.68 1.54 8.56
C ILE A 171 22.62 2.20 9.58
N SER A 172 23.92 2.19 9.30
CA SER A 172 24.91 2.92 10.09
C SER A 172 24.88 4.41 9.74
N ALA A 173 24.91 5.27 10.77
CA ALA A 173 24.99 6.72 10.60
C ALA A 173 26.29 7.16 9.90
N THR A 174 27.36 6.36 9.96
CA THR A 174 28.67 6.71 9.37
C THR A 174 28.74 6.38 7.89
N THR A 175 28.17 5.26 7.47
CA THR A 175 28.30 4.74 6.10
C THR A 175 27.01 4.85 5.29
N GLY A 176 25.89 5.15 5.94
CA GLY A 176 24.56 5.08 5.32
C GLY A 176 24.12 3.67 4.97
N ARG A 177 24.80 2.63 5.47
CA ARG A 177 24.57 1.24 5.11
C ARG A 177 24.82 0.26 6.26
N GLY A 178 24.03 -0.80 6.32
CA GLY A 178 24.25 -1.94 7.21
C GLY A 178 24.86 -3.14 6.50
N ASN A 179 25.31 -4.12 7.28
CA ASN A 179 25.94 -5.36 6.80
C ASN A 179 25.09 -6.61 7.09
N GLU A 180 23.95 -6.47 7.77
CA GLU A 180 23.01 -7.55 7.99
C GLU A 180 21.99 -7.59 6.86
N GLU A 181 21.75 -8.78 6.33
CA GLU A 181 20.78 -9.02 5.28
C GLU A 181 19.41 -9.37 5.88
N LEU A 182 18.37 -8.79 5.28
CA LEU A 182 16.98 -9.05 5.60
C LEU A 182 16.25 -9.39 4.31
N LYS A 183 15.84 -10.65 4.18
CA LYS A 183 15.19 -11.15 2.96
C LYS A 183 13.69 -11.10 3.09
N VAL A 184 13.06 -10.37 2.18
CA VAL A 184 11.63 -10.43 1.92
C VAL A 184 11.41 -11.35 0.73
N THR A 185 10.94 -12.57 0.97
CA THR A 185 10.83 -13.60 -0.08
C THR A 185 9.44 -13.72 -0.68
N GLU A 186 8.42 -13.29 0.06
CA GLU A 186 7.01 -13.38 -0.33
C GLU A 186 6.29 -12.17 0.24
N GLY A 187 6.00 -11.17 -0.59
CA GLY A 187 5.26 -9.96 -0.21
C GLY A 187 4.02 -9.78 -1.08
N SER A 188 2.95 -9.28 -0.48
CA SER A 188 1.72 -8.90 -1.20
C SER A 188 0.99 -7.77 -0.50
N PHE A 189 0.29 -6.95 -1.26
CA PHE A 189 -0.53 -5.87 -0.74
C PHE A 189 -1.82 -5.73 -1.53
N ARG A 190 -2.83 -5.19 -0.85
CA ARG A 190 -4.09 -4.73 -1.39
C ARG A 190 -4.42 -3.43 -0.66
N MET A 191 -4.42 -2.30 -1.36
CA MET A 191 -4.50 -0.98 -0.73
C MET A 191 -5.36 -0.04 -1.56
N LYS A 192 -5.93 0.98 -0.89
CA LYS A 192 -6.68 2.04 -1.57
C LYS A 192 -5.75 2.82 -2.49
N LEU A 193 -6.18 3.08 -3.72
CA LEU A 193 -5.45 3.90 -4.68
C LEU A 193 -6.02 5.31 -4.69
N ILE A 194 -5.15 6.30 -4.56
CA ILE A 194 -5.44 7.71 -4.83
C ILE A 194 -4.62 8.12 -6.03
N VAL A 195 -5.31 8.45 -7.12
CA VAL A 195 -4.70 8.94 -8.35
C VAL A 195 -4.73 10.46 -8.33
N ASN A 196 -3.56 11.10 -8.31
CA ASN A 196 -3.41 12.53 -8.52
C ASN A 196 -2.54 12.76 -9.75
N ILE A 197 -3.13 12.56 -10.93
CA ILE A 197 -2.50 12.77 -12.23
C ILE A 197 -3.23 13.95 -12.89
N PRO A 198 -2.54 15.05 -13.23
CA PRO A 198 -3.13 16.20 -13.94
C PRO A 198 -3.60 15.84 -15.35
#